data_AF-A0A672KB84-F1
#
_entry.id   AF-A0A672KB84-F1
#
_cell.length_a   1.000
_cell.length_b   1.000
_cell.length_c   1.000
_cell.angle_alpha   90.00
_cell.angle_beta   90.00
_cell.angle_gamma   90.00
#
_symmetry.space_group_name_H-M   'P 1'
#
loop_
_entity.id
_entity.type
_entity.pdbx_description
1 polymer ?
#
loop_
_entity_poly.entity_id
_entity_poly.type
_entity_poly.pdbx_seq_one_letter_code
_entity_poly.pdbx_strand_id
1 'polypeptide(L)'
;MCVCVCLCQYPKGLGSTVQELDLTGAKLVFPKTKFSMVLPEVEAVLAEIPGVRSVVLFGVETHVCIQQTALDLMGRGFEVHIVADASSSRSMMDRMFALEGGVYINVSLRGTLEKFRQWFLFIWSL
;
A
#
# COMPACT_ATOMS: atom_id res chain seq x y z
N MET A 1 -0.94 17.51 2.67
CA MET A 1 -2.18 17.08 2.01
C MET A 1 -1.95 15.64 1.59
N CYS A 2 -2.80 14.71 2.03
CA CYS A 2 -2.66 13.30 1.70
C CYS A 2 -3.13 13.02 0.27
N VAL A 3 -2.55 12.02 -0.38
CA VAL A 3 -2.95 11.59 -1.72
C VAL A 3 -3.17 10.08 -1.67
N CYS A 4 -4.43 9.67 -1.68
CA CYS A 4 -4.82 8.27 -1.66
C CYS A 4 -4.77 7.69 -3.08
N VAL A 5 -4.23 6.48 -3.22
CA VAL A 5 -4.11 5.75 -4.50
C VAL A 5 -4.41 4.29 -4.25
N CYS A 6 -5.45 3.77 -4.89
CA CYS A 6 -5.96 2.42 -4.70
C CYS A 6 -5.67 1.54 -5.92
N LEU A 7 -5.15 0.33 -5.72
CA LEU A 7 -4.91 -0.63 -6.80
C LEU A 7 -5.44 -2.03 -6.48
N CYS A 8 -6.35 -2.51 -7.32
CA CYS A 8 -6.96 -3.83 -7.20
C CYS A 8 -6.27 -4.85 -8.11
N GLN A 9 -5.90 -6.02 -7.58
CA GLN A 9 -5.25 -7.09 -8.34
C GLN A 9 -6.29 -7.88 -9.15
N TYR A 10 -6.10 -7.96 -10.47
CA TYR A 10 -6.88 -8.78 -11.41
C TYR A 10 -8.39 -8.90 -11.07
N PRO A 11 -9.15 -7.79 -11.09
CA PRO A 11 -10.53 -7.77 -10.58
C PRO A 11 -11.51 -8.67 -11.34
N LYS A 12 -11.16 -9.10 -12.56
CA LYS A 12 -11.95 -10.08 -13.34
C LYS A 12 -11.97 -11.48 -12.72
N GLY A 13 -10.92 -11.87 -12.00
CA GLY A 13 -10.81 -13.19 -11.36
C GLY A 13 -10.90 -13.15 -9.84
N LEU A 14 -10.48 -12.05 -9.22
CA LEU A 14 -10.43 -11.89 -7.76
C LEU A 14 -11.50 -10.91 -7.23
N GLY A 15 -12.35 -10.35 -8.10
CA GLY A 15 -13.34 -9.35 -7.70
C GLY A 15 -12.78 -7.94 -7.50
N SER A 16 -13.69 -6.97 -7.42
CA SER A 16 -13.36 -5.54 -7.21
C SER A 16 -13.04 -5.22 -5.75
N THR A 17 -12.50 -4.03 -5.50
CA THR A 17 -12.40 -3.44 -4.15
C THR A 17 -13.74 -3.49 -3.42
N VAL A 18 -13.71 -3.85 -2.13
CA VAL A 18 -14.88 -3.97 -1.25
C VAL A 18 -15.61 -2.64 -1.08
N GLN A 19 -16.94 -2.66 -0.95
CA GLN A 19 -17.80 -1.47 -0.99
C GLN A 19 -17.76 -0.66 0.31
N GLU A 20 -17.30 -1.27 1.39
CA GLU A 20 -17.11 -0.68 2.72
C GLU A 20 -15.97 0.35 2.76
N LEU A 21 -15.18 0.47 1.68
CA LEU A 21 -14.13 1.46 1.53
C LEU A 21 -14.62 2.63 0.68
N ASP A 22 -14.76 3.81 1.32
CA ASP A 22 -15.00 5.05 0.60
C ASP A 22 -13.73 5.46 -0.18
N LEU A 23 -13.81 5.38 -1.50
CA LEU A 23 -12.76 5.79 -2.44
C LEU A 23 -13.04 7.16 -3.09
N THR A 24 -14.08 7.89 -2.67
CA THR A 24 -14.48 9.17 -3.29
C THR A 24 -13.36 10.22 -3.25
N GLY A 25 -12.48 10.16 -2.24
CA GLY A 25 -11.29 11.01 -2.12
C GLY A 25 -9.99 10.44 -2.73
N ALA A 26 -10.04 9.30 -3.41
CA ALA A 26 -8.85 8.69 -4.03
C ALA A 26 -8.46 9.43 -5.33
N LYS A 27 -7.17 9.77 -5.45
CA LYS A 27 -6.60 10.44 -6.64
C LYS A 27 -6.48 9.48 -7.83
N LEU A 28 -6.32 8.19 -7.56
CA LEU A 28 -6.24 7.13 -8.56
C LEU A 28 -6.88 5.85 -7.98
N VAL A 29 -7.71 5.19 -8.78
CA VAL A 29 -8.21 3.83 -8.52
C VAL A 29 -7.96 3.01 -9.79
N PHE A 30 -7.06 2.03 -9.74
CA PHE A 30 -6.52 1.40 -10.95
C PHE A 30 -6.39 -0.13 -10.86
N PRO A 31 -6.90 -0.90 -11.84
CA PRO A 31 -6.74 -2.35 -11.86
C PRO A 31 -5.34 -2.74 -12.34
N LYS A 32 -4.67 -3.68 -11.65
CA LYS A 32 -3.31 -4.14 -12.01
C LYS A 32 -3.20 -5.66 -12.12
N THR A 33 -2.15 -6.11 -12.81
CA THR A 33 -1.72 -7.53 -12.87
C THR A 33 -0.32 -7.74 -12.28
N LYS A 34 0.57 -6.73 -12.31
CA LYS A 34 1.85 -6.74 -11.59
C LYS A 34 1.60 -6.78 -10.08
N PHE A 35 2.38 -7.55 -9.33
CA PHE A 35 2.24 -7.62 -7.86
C PHE A 35 2.61 -6.30 -7.17
N SER A 36 3.80 -5.74 -7.44
CA SER A 36 4.14 -4.37 -7.02
C SER A 36 3.17 -3.34 -7.60
N MET A 37 2.75 -2.38 -6.76
CA MET A 37 1.92 -1.24 -7.13
C MET A 37 2.73 -0.13 -7.84
N VAL A 38 4.06 -0.22 -7.89
CA VAL A 38 4.88 0.75 -8.62
C VAL A 38 4.74 0.50 -10.12
N LEU A 39 3.87 1.32 -10.71
CA LEU A 39 3.44 1.35 -12.11
C LEU A 39 3.50 2.79 -12.62
N PRO A 40 3.56 3.03 -13.95
CA PRO A 40 3.64 4.38 -14.53
C PRO A 40 2.54 5.33 -14.04
N GLU A 41 1.33 4.82 -13.82
CA GLU A 41 0.19 5.61 -13.32
C GLU A 41 0.42 6.07 -11.86
N VAL A 42 1.03 5.23 -11.03
CA VAL A 42 1.38 5.56 -9.64
C VAL A 42 2.61 6.47 -9.59
N GLU A 43 3.60 6.25 -10.47
CA GLU A 43 4.76 7.13 -10.64
C GLU A 43 4.35 8.54 -11.07
N ALA A 44 3.37 8.68 -11.98
CA ALA A 44 2.80 9.96 -12.35
C ALA A 44 2.15 10.68 -11.16
N VAL A 45 1.36 9.97 -10.34
CA VAL A 45 0.77 10.54 -9.12
C VAL A 45 1.84 10.93 -8.08
N LEU A 46 2.91 10.14 -7.94
CA LEU A 46 4.05 10.50 -7.07
C LEU A 46 4.78 11.76 -7.57
N ALA A 47 4.95 11.91 -8.88
CA ALA A 47 5.60 13.07 -9.49
C ALA A 47 4.79 14.38 -9.34
N GLU A 48 3.46 14.30 -9.22
CA GLU A 48 2.60 15.45 -8.93
C GLU A 48 2.78 16.02 -7.50
N ILE A 49 3.43 15.29 -6.58
CA ILE A 49 3.55 15.69 -5.16
C ILE A 49 4.98 16.19 -4.88
N PRO A 50 5.25 17.50 -4.96
CA PRO A 50 6.59 18.02 -4.70
C PRO A 50 7.03 17.71 -3.26
N GLY A 51 8.20 17.09 -3.12
CA GLY A 51 8.81 16.79 -1.82
C GLY A 51 8.20 15.59 -1.08
N VAL A 52 7.43 14.71 -1.75
CA VAL A 52 7.08 13.41 -1.15
C VAL A 52 8.35 12.62 -0.83
N ARG A 53 8.46 12.13 0.42
CA ARG A 53 9.59 11.32 0.90
C ARG A 53 9.15 10.01 1.54
N SER A 54 7.99 10.01 2.17
CA SER A 54 7.48 8.89 2.95
C SER A 54 6.16 8.37 2.37
N VAL A 55 5.99 7.05 2.36
CA VAL A 55 4.82 6.34 1.83
C VAL A 55 4.30 5.38 2.89
N VAL A 56 2.99 5.42 3.17
CA VAL A 56 2.33 4.34 3.91
C VAL A 56 1.84 3.29 2.93
N LEU A 57 2.06 2.01 3.26
CA LEU A 57 1.56 0.85 2.55
C LEU A 57 0.82 -0.06 3.50
N PHE A 58 -0.24 -0.70 3.02
CA PHE A 58 -0.95 -1.77 3.73
C PHE A 58 -1.95 -2.42 2.77
N GLY A 59 -2.45 -3.58 3.16
CA GLY A 59 -3.36 -4.39 2.34
C GLY A 59 -2.94 -5.86 2.28
N VAL A 60 -3.32 -6.53 1.20
CA VAL A 60 -3.05 -7.95 0.99
C VAL A 60 -2.57 -8.24 -0.45
N GLU A 61 -1.82 -9.32 -0.68
CA GLU A 61 -1.15 -10.13 0.35
C GLU A 61 0.14 -9.44 0.83
N THR A 62 0.41 -9.47 2.15
CA THR A 62 1.56 -8.77 2.75
C THR A 62 2.88 -9.23 2.11
N HIS A 63 3.06 -10.54 1.96
CA HIS A 63 4.25 -11.17 1.40
C HIS A 63 4.35 -11.07 -0.14
N VAL A 64 3.34 -10.53 -0.82
CA VAL A 64 3.31 -10.42 -2.29
C VAL A 64 3.24 -8.96 -2.70
N CYS A 65 2.04 -8.38 -2.74
CA CYS A 65 1.83 -7.03 -3.24
C CYS A 65 2.48 -5.98 -2.34
N ILE A 66 2.36 -6.12 -1.01
CA ILE A 66 2.87 -5.10 -0.07
C ILE A 66 4.40 -5.15 0.00
N GLN A 67 4.99 -6.32 0.21
CA GLN A 67 6.45 -6.47 0.30
C GLN A 67 7.16 -6.08 -1.00
N GLN A 68 6.66 -6.50 -2.18
CA GLN A 68 7.28 -6.08 -3.45
C GLN A 68 7.13 -4.57 -3.71
N THR A 69 5.99 -3.96 -3.36
CA THR A 69 5.82 -2.50 -3.47
C THR A 69 6.78 -1.77 -2.52
N ALA A 70 6.95 -2.27 -1.29
CA ALA A 70 7.87 -1.69 -0.32
C ALA A 70 9.32 -1.75 -0.83
N LEU A 71 9.76 -2.89 -1.36
CA LEU A 71 11.10 -3.06 -1.94
C LEU A 71 11.33 -2.14 -3.15
N ASP A 72 10.37 -2.06 -4.09
CA ASP A 72 10.44 -1.16 -5.25
C ASP A 72 10.54 0.31 -4.82
N LEU A 73 9.75 0.75 -3.82
CA LEU A 73 9.77 2.13 -3.32
C LEU A 73 11.04 2.46 -2.52
N MET A 74 11.51 1.56 -1.65
CA MET A 74 12.78 1.73 -0.94
C MET A 74 13.96 1.80 -1.92
N GLY A 75 13.96 0.98 -2.97
CA GLY A 75 14.96 1.03 -4.05
C GLY A 75 14.96 2.35 -4.83
N ARG A 76 13.91 3.16 -4.71
CA ARG A 76 13.76 4.51 -5.29
C ARG A 76 14.02 5.63 -4.29
N GLY A 77 14.42 5.30 -3.05
CA GLY A 77 14.76 6.27 -2.01
C GLY A 77 13.57 6.81 -1.20
N PHE A 78 12.40 6.16 -1.29
CA PHE A 78 11.28 6.47 -0.41
C PHE A 78 11.44 5.79 0.96
N GLU A 79 11.05 6.50 2.01
CA GLU A 79 10.79 5.93 3.33
C GLU A 79 9.45 5.21 3.29
N VAL A 80 9.41 3.91 3.62
CA VAL A 80 8.18 3.11 3.53
C VAL A 80 7.75 2.66 4.92
N HIS A 81 6.50 2.90 5.26
CA HIS A 81 5.91 2.47 6.52
C HIS A 81 4.74 1.52 6.25
N ILE A 82 4.82 0.28 6.72
CA ILE A 82 3.72 -0.69 6.55
C ILE A 82 2.80 -0.63 7.77
N VAL A 83 1.50 -0.40 7.56
CA VAL A 83 0.49 -0.40 8.65
C VAL A 83 0.10 -1.85 8.94
N ALA A 84 0.72 -2.43 9.98
CA ALA A 84 0.72 -3.87 10.22
C ALA A 84 -0.65 -4.43 10.62
N ASP A 85 -1.44 -3.67 11.38
CA ASP A 85 -2.83 -3.99 11.76
C ASP A 85 -3.79 -3.99 10.56
N ALA A 86 -3.50 -3.19 9.54
CA ALA A 86 -4.25 -3.14 8.28
C ALA A 86 -3.59 -3.95 7.13
N SER A 87 -2.58 -4.78 7.43
CA SER A 87 -1.89 -5.64 6.46
C SER A 87 -2.05 -7.12 6.79
N SER A 88 -2.43 -7.95 5.81
CA SER A 88 -2.65 -9.38 6.02
C SER A 88 -2.23 -10.27 4.84
N SER A 89 -2.09 -11.57 5.11
CA SER A 89 -1.88 -12.66 4.13
C SER A 89 -2.71 -13.87 4.57
N ARG A 90 -2.93 -14.85 3.69
CA ARG A 90 -3.66 -16.10 4.03
C ARG A 90 -2.99 -16.88 5.15
N SER A 91 -1.67 -16.98 5.05
CA SER A 91 -0.81 -17.63 6.02
C SER A 91 -0.32 -16.61 7.05
N MET A 92 -0.49 -16.93 8.33
CA MET A 92 0.10 -16.15 9.42
C MET A 92 1.62 -16.15 9.35
N MET A 93 2.23 -17.26 8.89
CA MET A 93 3.68 -17.39 8.73
C MET A 93 4.20 -16.45 7.64
N ASP A 94 3.52 -16.37 6.49
CA ASP A 94 3.93 -15.52 5.38
C ASP A 94 3.76 -14.04 5.75
N ARG A 95 2.67 -13.70 6.46
CA ARG A 95 2.47 -12.36 7.05
C ARG A 95 3.61 -12.01 8.02
N MET A 96 4.00 -12.95 8.90
CA MET A 96 5.07 -12.72 9.87
C MET A 96 6.40 -12.45 9.18
N PHE A 97 6.85 -13.36 8.30
CA PHE A 97 8.12 -13.20 7.58
C PHE A 97 8.15 -11.97 6.66
N ALA A 98 7.01 -11.55 6.10
CA ALA A 98 6.93 -10.34 5.30
C ALA A 98 7.13 -9.05 6.12
N LEU A 99 6.69 -9.04 7.39
CA LEU A 99 6.82 -7.91 8.31
C LEU A 99 8.14 -7.93 9.09
N GLU A 100 8.68 -9.11 9.40
CA GLU A 100 9.96 -9.29 10.11
C GLU A 100 11.18 -9.20 9.17
N GLY A 101 11.09 -9.78 7.97
CA GLY A 101 12.21 -9.83 7.01
C GLY A 101 12.47 -8.53 6.25
N GLY A 102 11.66 -7.50 6.47
CA GLY A 102 11.72 -6.20 5.79
C GLY A 102 12.00 -5.04 6.75
N VAL A 103 13.27 -4.69 6.87
CA VAL A 103 13.82 -3.36 7.25
C VAL A 103 12.77 -2.30 7.64
N TYR A 104 12.62 -2.11 8.97
CA TYR A 104 11.92 -1.02 9.67
C TYR A 104 10.43 -0.79 9.37
N ILE A 105 9.58 -1.45 10.16
CA ILE A 105 8.20 -1.03 10.39
C ILE A 105 8.08 -0.51 11.83
N ASN A 106 7.83 0.78 12.00
CA ASN A 106 7.59 1.39 13.31
C ASN A 106 6.26 2.17 13.33
N VAL A 107 5.18 1.48 12.97
CA VAL A 107 3.82 2.01 12.87
C VAL A 107 2.84 0.97 13.44
N SER A 108 2.76 0.92 14.78
CA SER A 108 1.68 0.25 15.52
C SER A 108 0.68 1.31 15.97
N LEU A 109 -0.46 1.44 15.28
CA LEU A 109 -1.38 2.55 15.49
C LEU A 109 -2.58 2.19 16.36
N ARG A 110 -2.31 1.99 17.66
CA ARG A 110 -3.33 2.34 18.66
C ARG A 110 -3.48 3.88 18.71
N GLY A 111 -4.27 4.42 17.77
CA GLY A 111 -4.75 5.80 17.76
C GLY A 111 -3.84 6.82 17.06
N THR A 112 -3.50 6.64 15.77
CA THR A 112 -2.63 7.62 15.06
C THR A 112 -3.04 7.92 13.61
N LEU A 113 -4.31 7.72 13.26
CA LEU A 113 -4.83 8.28 11.99
C LEU A 113 -4.81 9.82 11.98
N GLU A 114 -4.81 10.47 13.16
CA GLU A 114 -4.89 11.94 13.29
C GLU A 114 -3.55 12.70 13.09
N LYS A 115 -2.39 12.07 13.35
CA LYS A 115 -1.08 12.77 13.32
C LYS A 115 -0.47 12.86 11.92
N PHE A 116 -1.17 12.34 10.92
CA PHE A 116 -0.56 11.86 9.70
C PHE A 116 -1.15 12.59 8.47
N ARG A 117 -0.39 13.57 7.95
CA ARG A 117 -0.85 14.61 6.99
C ARG A 117 -0.34 14.51 5.53
N GLN A 118 0.30 13.40 5.15
CA GLN A 118 0.79 13.10 3.79
C GLN A 118 0.93 11.57 3.57
N TRP A 119 -0.13 10.86 3.17
CA TRP A 119 -0.13 9.39 3.10
C TRP A 119 -0.93 8.81 1.91
N PHE A 120 -0.54 7.59 1.50
CA PHE A 120 -1.09 6.75 0.42
C PHE A 120 -1.78 5.48 1.01
N LEU A 121 -2.77 4.86 0.35
CA LEU A 121 -3.68 3.86 0.98
C LEU A 121 -4.35 2.78 0.04
N PHE A 122 -4.22 1.47 0.40
CA PHE A 122 -5.11 0.27 0.17
C PHE A 122 -5.45 -0.25 -1.28
N ILE A 123 -6.00 -1.45 -1.62
CA ILE A 123 -6.25 -2.78 -0.97
C ILE A 123 -6.43 -3.91 -2.06
N TRP A 124 -6.38 -5.19 -1.64
CA TRP A 124 -7.11 -6.41 -2.10
C TRP A 124 -6.99 -6.90 -3.58
N SER A 125 -6.56 -8.16 -3.77
CA SER A 125 -7.55 -9.26 -3.73
C SER A 125 -7.02 -10.70 -3.66
N LEU A 126 -7.91 -11.59 -3.21
CA LEU A 126 -7.97 -13.06 -3.29
C LEU A 126 -9.39 -13.46 -3.74
#